data_AF-A0A2E8YUR1-F1
#
_entry.id   AF-A0A2E8YUR1-F1
#
_cell.length_a   1.000
_cell.length_b   1.000
_cell.length_c   1.000
_cell.angle_alpha   90.00
_cell.angle_beta   90.00
_cell.angle_gamma   90.00
#
_symmetry.space_group_name_H-M   'P 1'
#
loop_
_entity.id
_entity.type
_entity.pdbx_description
1 polymer ?
#
loop_
_entity_poly.entity_id
_entity_poly.type
_entity_poly.pdbx_seq_one_letter_code
_entity_poly.pdbx_strand_id
1 'polypeptide(L)'
;MVTVLVLVVTAATVVSALVAARPATERSLHRAAARRRALVEAQPTRATYADILTELVADGVSREQARFVTEKAADDGIRPFTMWLWLRQFDARALSVVVAADLPHQDLLMHIGNGTVPDLEELSLFASANGLDVAGAEAAVAPTAAPVAESRRPMPAVFGPGTLPGGGRIARRRGDLAA
;
A
#
# COMPACT_ATOMS: atom_id res chain seq x y z
N MET A 1 -58.87 12.15 -6.94
CA MET A 1 -58.49 10.79 -6.50
C MET A 1 -57.34 10.20 -7.30
N VAL A 2 -57.33 10.32 -8.64
CA VAL A 2 -56.26 9.75 -9.51
C VAL A 2 -54.86 10.29 -9.18
N THR A 3 -54.72 11.58 -8.88
CA THR A 3 -53.44 12.22 -8.51
C THR A 3 -52.84 11.71 -7.20
N VAL A 4 -53.67 11.38 -6.21
CA VAL A 4 -53.20 10.83 -4.92
C VAL A 4 -52.67 9.41 -5.10
N LEU A 5 -53.31 8.63 -5.98
CA LEU A 5 -52.92 7.24 -6.25
C LEU A 5 -51.58 7.16 -6.99
N VAL A 6 -51.32 8.07 -7.93
CA VAL A 6 -50.03 8.16 -8.64
C VAL A 6 -48.89 8.55 -7.68
N LEU A 7 -49.15 9.43 -6.72
CA LEU A 7 -48.15 9.89 -5.76
C LEU A 7 -47.78 8.78 -4.76
N VAL A 8 -48.76 7.98 -4.32
CA VAL A 8 -48.52 6.82 -3.44
C VAL A 8 -47.74 5.72 -4.17
N VAL A 9 -48.07 5.44 -5.43
CA VAL A 9 -47.35 4.42 -6.22
C VAL A 9 -45.92 4.84 -6.51
N THR A 10 -45.68 6.10 -6.88
CA THR A 10 -44.33 6.61 -7.12
C THR A 10 -43.50 6.61 -5.83
N ALA A 11 -44.05 7.06 -4.70
CA ALA A 11 -43.39 6.96 -3.40
C ALA A 11 -43.04 5.51 -3.03
N ALA A 12 -43.98 4.57 -3.23
CA ALA A 12 -43.76 3.16 -2.94
C ALA A 12 -42.66 2.53 -3.83
N THR A 13 -42.58 2.92 -5.11
CA THR A 13 -41.51 2.44 -6.01
C THR A 13 -40.13 2.99 -5.64
N VAL A 14 -40.03 4.26 -5.23
CA VAL A 14 -38.77 4.88 -4.79
C VAL A 14 -38.29 4.27 -3.47
N VAL A 15 -39.19 4.03 -2.51
CA VAL A 15 -38.86 3.35 -1.25
C VAL A 15 -38.43 1.91 -1.50
N SER A 16 -39.08 1.20 -2.43
CA SER A 16 -38.70 -0.19 -2.78
C SER A 16 -37.33 -0.26 -3.46
N ALA A 17 -36.98 0.72 -4.29
CA ALA A 17 -35.66 0.83 -4.90
C ALA A 17 -34.55 1.12 -3.87
N LEU A 18 -34.85 1.94 -2.84
CA LEU A 18 -33.92 2.22 -1.74
C LEU A 18 -33.70 1.01 -0.82
N VAL A 19 -34.72 0.19 -0.59
CA VAL A 19 -34.60 -1.05 0.22
C VAL A 19 -33.83 -2.15 -0.51
N ALA A 20 -33.83 -2.14 -1.85
CA ALA A 20 -33.03 -3.06 -2.67
C ALA A 20 -31.52 -2.74 -2.65
N ALA A 21 -31.13 -1.52 -2.26
CA ALA A 21 -29.75 -1.16 -1.97
C ALA A 21 -29.34 -1.73 -0.60
N ARG A 22 -29.22 -3.06 -0.52
CA ARG A 22 -28.74 -3.72 0.70
C ARG A 22 -27.33 -3.20 1.00
N PRO A 23 -27.06 -2.71 2.23
CA PRO A 23 -25.71 -2.38 2.63
C PRO A 23 -24.86 -3.63 2.46
N ALA A 24 -23.73 -3.50 1.78
CA ALA A 24 -22.75 -4.56 1.67
C ALA A 24 -22.42 -5.04 3.10
N THR A 25 -22.91 -6.22 3.47
CA THR A 25 -22.66 -6.81 4.80
C THR A 25 -21.18 -6.71 5.16
N GLU A 26 -20.85 -6.50 6.43
CA GLU A 26 -19.45 -6.36 6.90
C GLU A 26 -18.53 -7.47 6.35
N ARG A 27 -19.04 -8.72 6.29
CA ARG A 27 -18.33 -9.85 5.66
C ARG A 27 -17.93 -9.61 4.20
N SER A 28 -18.79 -8.99 3.41
CA SER A 28 -18.50 -8.67 2.01
C SER A 28 -17.44 -7.57 1.88
N LEU A 29 -17.44 -6.59 2.79
CA LEU A 29 -16.42 -5.54 2.87
C LEU A 29 -15.06 -6.13 3.28
N HIS A 30 -15.02 -7.00 4.30
CA HIS A 30 -13.79 -7.70 4.69
C HIS A 30 -13.20 -8.54 3.55
N ARG A 31 -14.02 -9.28 2.80
CA ARG A 31 -13.55 -10.03 1.63
C ARG A 31 -13.04 -9.12 0.52
N ALA A 32 -13.70 -7.99 0.27
CA ALA A 32 -13.24 -7.02 -0.71
C ALA A 32 -11.89 -6.41 -0.31
N ALA A 33 -11.71 -6.04 0.95
CA ALA A 33 -10.45 -5.55 1.50
C ALA A 33 -9.34 -6.61 1.40
N ALA A 34 -9.63 -7.87 1.73
CA ALA A 34 -8.66 -8.96 1.60
C ALA A 34 -8.23 -9.20 0.14
N ARG A 35 -9.16 -9.18 -0.81
CA ARG A 35 -8.84 -9.27 -2.25
C ARG A 35 -8.00 -8.08 -2.71
N ARG A 36 -8.32 -6.88 -2.24
CA ARG A 36 -7.56 -5.67 -2.55
C ARG A 36 -6.13 -5.78 -2.04
N ARG A 37 -5.95 -6.19 -0.78
CA ARG A 37 -4.63 -6.45 -0.18
C ARG A 37 -3.84 -7.46 -1.00
N ALA A 38 -4.43 -8.61 -1.34
CA ALA A 38 -3.78 -9.63 -2.15
C ALA A 38 -3.36 -9.10 -3.54
N LEU A 39 -4.16 -8.23 -4.15
CA LEU A 39 -3.81 -7.59 -5.43
C LEU A 39 -2.62 -6.64 -5.29
N VAL A 40 -2.57 -5.83 -4.24
CA VAL A 40 -1.45 -4.90 -4.01
C VAL A 40 -0.18 -5.66 -3.63
N GLU A 41 -0.30 -6.74 -2.86
CA GLU A 41 0.83 -7.63 -2.55
C GLU A 41 1.43 -8.25 -3.84
N ALA A 42 0.58 -8.72 -4.75
CA ALA A 42 1.01 -9.28 -6.02
C ALA A 42 1.50 -8.21 -7.02
N GLN A 43 0.95 -7.00 -6.96
CA GLN A 43 1.30 -5.89 -7.84
C GLN A 43 1.41 -4.57 -7.05
N PRO A 44 2.56 -4.32 -6.40
CA PRO A 44 2.74 -3.15 -5.53
C PRO A 44 2.56 -1.80 -6.25
N THR A 45 2.79 -1.76 -7.57
CA THR A 45 2.60 -0.55 -8.38
C THR A 45 1.14 -0.08 -8.44
N ARG A 46 0.18 -0.90 -7.99
CA ARG A 46 -1.23 -0.54 -7.87
C ARG A 46 -1.64 -0.03 -6.48
N ALA A 47 -0.68 0.10 -5.56
CA ALA A 47 -0.93 0.68 -4.24
C ALA A 47 -1.49 2.11 -4.36
N THR A 48 -2.42 2.44 -3.48
CA THR A 48 -3.00 3.78 -3.32
C THR A 48 -2.81 4.25 -1.89
N TYR A 49 -2.93 5.55 -1.62
CA TYR A 49 -2.86 6.09 -0.25
C TYR A 49 -3.89 5.45 0.69
N ALA A 50 -5.06 5.06 0.17
CA ALA A 50 -6.07 4.33 0.95
C ALA A 50 -5.61 2.93 1.37
N ASP A 51 -4.84 2.24 0.51
CA ASP A 51 -4.24 0.95 0.87
C ASP A 51 -3.17 1.14 1.95
N ILE A 52 -2.33 2.19 1.83
CA ILE A 52 -1.30 2.51 2.84
C ILE A 52 -1.92 2.84 4.20
N LEU A 53 -2.93 3.70 4.22
CA LEU A 53 -3.67 4.03 5.44
C LEU A 53 -4.25 2.76 6.09
N THR A 54 -4.82 1.88 5.28
CA THR A 54 -5.41 0.62 5.76
C THR A 54 -4.34 -0.29 6.37
N GLU A 55 -3.17 -0.40 5.74
CA GLU A 55 -2.06 -1.19 6.30
C GLU A 55 -1.48 -0.56 7.57
N LEU A 56 -1.26 0.75 7.61
CA LEU A 56 -0.79 1.45 8.82
C LEU A 56 -1.71 1.18 10.01
N VAL A 57 -3.03 1.27 9.80
CA VAL A 57 -4.02 0.97 10.84
C VAL A 57 -4.02 -0.50 11.23
N ALA A 58 -3.86 -1.41 10.25
CA ALA A 58 -3.79 -2.84 10.52
C ALA A 58 -2.54 -3.22 11.35
N ASP A 59 -1.45 -2.47 11.20
CA ASP A 59 -0.19 -2.65 11.93
C ASP A 59 -0.15 -1.86 13.26
N GLY A 60 -1.27 -1.29 13.70
CA GLY A 60 -1.45 -0.69 15.02
C GLY A 60 -1.25 0.82 15.11
N VAL A 61 -0.98 1.51 14.00
CA VAL A 61 -0.93 2.98 13.96
C VAL A 61 -2.35 3.52 14.13
N SER A 62 -2.53 4.56 14.96
CA SER A 62 -3.85 5.15 15.15
C SER A 62 -4.39 5.69 13.82
N ARG A 63 -5.72 5.64 13.62
CA ARG A 63 -6.31 6.12 12.35
C ARG A 63 -5.98 7.59 12.06
N GLU A 64 -5.88 8.42 13.09
CA GLU A 64 -5.53 9.83 12.95
C GLU A 64 -4.07 10.00 12.52
N GLN A 65 -3.14 9.28 13.14
CA GLN A 65 -1.73 9.27 12.73
C GLN A 65 -1.54 8.70 11.32
N ALA A 66 -2.25 7.62 10.98
CA ALA A 66 -2.19 7.04 9.65
C ALA A 66 -2.66 8.03 8.58
N ARG A 67 -3.73 8.80 8.86
CA ARG A 67 -4.19 9.89 7.98
C ARG A 67 -3.13 10.96 7.82
N PHE A 68 -2.61 11.47 8.93
CA PHE A 68 -1.53 12.46 8.94
C PHE A 68 -0.35 12.01 8.07
N VAL A 69 0.15 10.78 8.27
CA VAL A 69 1.26 10.21 7.49
C VAL A 69 0.90 10.14 6.00
N THR A 70 -0.30 9.67 5.64
CA THR A 70 -0.67 9.56 4.21
C THR A 70 -0.93 10.90 3.53
N GLU A 71 -1.50 11.88 4.24
CA GLU A 71 -1.73 13.23 3.72
C GLU A 71 -0.38 13.94 3.54
N LYS A 72 0.47 13.89 4.56
CA LYS A 72 1.82 14.42 4.50
C LYS A 72 2.64 13.83 3.35
N ALA A 73 2.62 12.50 3.21
CA ALA A 73 3.30 11.84 2.09
C ALA A 73 2.76 12.28 0.73
N ALA A 74 1.47 12.58 0.61
CA ALA A 74 0.89 13.09 -0.62
C ALA A 74 1.38 14.52 -0.92
N ASP A 75 1.42 15.38 0.10
CA ASP A 75 1.91 16.75 0.00
C ASP A 75 3.41 16.79 -0.39
N ASP A 76 4.20 15.88 0.18
CA ASP A 76 5.65 15.74 -0.07
C ASP A 76 5.95 14.96 -1.38
N GLY A 77 4.92 14.55 -2.13
CA GLY A 77 5.05 13.85 -3.41
C GLY A 77 5.59 12.41 -3.30
N ILE A 78 5.53 11.81 -2.11
CA ILE A 78 5.95 10.43 -1.87
C ILE A 78 4.89 9.49 -2.43
N ARG A 79 5.26 8.70 -3.45
CA ARG A 79 4.34 7.80 -4.14
C ARG A 79 3.90 6.63 -3.25
N PRO A 80 2.63 6.18 -3.32
CA PRO A 80 2.13 5.04 -2.55
C PRO A 80 2.91 3.74 -2.77
N PHE A 81 3.42 3.52 -3.99
CA PHE A 81 4.30 2.39 -4.29
C PHE A 81 5.54 2.37 -3.38
N THR A 82 6.19 3.52 -3.18
CA THR A 82 7.37 3.63 -2.32
C THR A 82 7.00 3.39 -0.85
N MET A 83 5.90 3.96 -0.39
CA MET A 83 5.39 3.70 0.97
C MET A 83 5.10 2.21 1.19
N TRP A 84 4.52 1.53 0.19
CA TRP A 84 4.27 0.10 0.26
C TRP A 84 5.56 -0.71 0.40
N LEU A 85 6.59 -0.38 -0.39
CA LEU A 85 7.90 -1.03 -0.26
C LEU A 85 8.49 -0.84 1.14
N TRP A 86 8.40 0.37 1.69
CA TRP A 86 8.81 0.67 3.06
C TRP A 86 8.06 -0.20 4.09
N LEU A 87 6.73 -0.29 4.00
CA LEU A 87 5.94 -1.15 4.90
C LEU A 87 6.37 -2.61 4.87
N ARG A 88 6.69 -3.13 3.68
CA ARG A 88 7.10 -4.54 3.53
C ARG A 88 8.52 -4.81 3.99
N GLN A 89 9.41 -3.83 3.84
CA GLN A 89 10.83 -4.00 4.13
C GLN A 89 11.19 -3.64 5.56
N PHE A 90 10.57 -2.59 6.12
CA PHE A 90 11.00 -1.99 7.37
C PHE A 90 9.92 -1.82 8.43
N ASP A 91 8.62 -1.87 8.06
CA ASP A 91 7.43 -1.74 8.92
C ASP A 91 6.70 -0.38 8.92
N ALA A 92 5.54 -0.35 9.59
CA ALA A 92 4.66 0.81 9.74
C ALA A 92 5.24 1.92 10.63
N ARG A 93 6.01 1.57 11.66
CA ARG A 93 6.63 2.54 12.57
C ARG A 93 7.72 3.29 11.83
N ALA A 94 8.62 2.57 11.16
CA ALA A 94 9.69 3.14 10.35
C ALA A 94 9.12 4.07 9.28
N LEU A 95 8.12 3.62 8.51
CA LEU A 95 7.46 4.47 7.51
C LEU A 95 6.86 5.75 8.12
N SER A 96 6.15 5.61 9.25
CA SER A 96 5.51 6.75 9.91
C SER A 96 6.55 7.79 10.35
N VAL A 97 7.67 7.35 10.93
CA VAL A 97 8.76 8.22 11.36
C VAL A 97 9.42 8.92 10.17
N VAL A 98 9.83 8.19 9.13
CA VAL A 98 10.56 8.80 8.00
C VAL A 98 9.70 9.79 7.22
N VAL A 99 8.40 9.53 7.07
CA VAL A 99 7.47 10.47 6.43
C VAL A 99 7.22 11.68 7.32
N ALA A 100 6.96 11.46 8.61
CA ALA A 100 6.74 12.55 9.54
C ALA A 100 7.98 13.43 9.71
N ALA A 101 9.18 12.88 9.55
CA ALA A 101 10.45 13.59 9.62
C ALA A 101 10.86 14.29 8.31
N ASP A 102 9.96 14.43 7.33
CA ASP A 102 10.22 15.12 6.06
C ASP A 102 11.31 14.48 5.19
N LEU A 103 11.54 13.17 5.31
CA LEU A 103 12.56 12.52 4.49
C LEU A 103 12.11 12.50 3.01
N PRO A 104 12.91 13.05 2.07
CA PRO A 104 12.46 13.22 0.71
C PRO A 104 12.31 11.87 -0.01
N HIS A 105 11.45 11.85 -1.02
CA HIS A 105 11.17 10.64 -1.81
C HIS A 105 12.43 9.94 -2.35
N GLN A 106 13.46 10.71 -2.73
CA GLN A 106 14.71 10.16 -3.26
C GLN A 106 15.50 9.40 -2.20
N ASP A 107 15.57 9.92 -0.97
CA ASP A 107 16.28 9.29 0.13
C ASP A 107 15.55 8.02 0.58
N LEU A 108 14.22 8.04 0.59
CA LEU A 108 13.40 6.84 0.80
C LEU A 108 13.74 5.72 -0.19
N LEU A 109 13.91 6.06 -1.47
CA LEU A 109 14.28 5.08 -2.50
C LEU A 109 15.73 4.60 -2.36
N MET A 110 16.65 5.49 -1.97
CA MET A 110 18.05 5.15 -1.71
C MET A 110 18.15 4.11 -0.57
N HIS A 111 17.45 4.35 0.54
CA HIS A 111 17.40 3.44 1.69
C HIS A 111 16.77 2.09 1.34
N ILE A 112 15.67 2.06 0.58
CA ILE A 112 15.11 0.82 0.03
C ILE A 112 16.16 0.07 -0.82
N GLY A 113 16.80 0.77 -1.75
CA GLY A 113 17.77 0.17 -2.68
C GLY A 113 19.01 -0.40 -1.99
N ASN A 114 19.46 0.26 -0.92
CA ASN A 114 20.60 -0.19 -0.11
C ASN A 114 20.21 -1.19 0.97
N GLY A 115 18.91 -1.38 1.24
CA GLY A 115 18.43 -2.18 2.36
C GLY A 115 18.77 -1.61 3.73
N THR A 116 18.98 -0.30 3.82
CA THR A 116 19.34 0.40 5.06
C THR A 116 18.16 1.21 5.59
N VAL A 117 18.10 1.35 6.91
CA VAL A 117 17.14 2.23 7.59
C VAL A 117 17.93 3.47 8.07
N PRO A 118 17.42 4.69 7.89
CA PRO A 118 18.00 5.87 8.52
C PRO A 118 17.92 5.74 10.05
N ASP A 119 18.67 6.58 10.77
CA ASP A 119 18.60 6.60 12.23
C ASP A 119 17.20 7.04 12.69
N LEU A 120 16.38 6.06 13.07
CA LEU A 120 14.99 6.30 13.46
C LEU A 120 14.88 7.03 14.79
N GLU A 121 15.90 6.95 15.67
CA GLU A 121 15.88 7.68 16.92
C GLU A 121 16.05 9.18 16.65
N GLU A 122 17.03 9.54 15.82
CA GLU A 122 17.22 10.92 15.38
C GLU A 122 15.99 11.44 14.63
N LEU A 123 15.48 10.69 13.65
CA LEU A 123 14.30 11.08 12.89
C LEU A 123 13.03 11.15 13.75
N SER A 124 12.93 10.39 14.83
CA SER A 124 11.77 10.46 15.73
C SER A 124 11.64 11.82 16.41
N LEU A 125 12.76 12.51 16.66
CA LEU A 125 12.76 13.86 17.21
C LEU A 125 12.13 14.85 16.22
N PHE A 126 12.53 14.78 14.95
CA PHE A 126 11.93 15.59 13.89
C PHE A 126 10.47 15.24 13.65
N ALA A 127 10.13 13.95 13.60
CA ALA A 127 8.76 13.47 13.47
C ALA A 127 7.85 13.99 14.60
N SER A 128 8.35 14.01 15.83
CA SER A 128 7.61 14.55 16.99
C SER A 128 7.40 16.06 16.89
N ALA A 129 8.40 16.80 16.39
CA ALA A 129 8.27 18.24 16.13
C ALA A 129 7.21 18.54 15.06
N ASN A 130 7.02 17.61 14.12
CA ASN A 130 6.01 17.68 13.06
C ASN A 130 4.63 17.11 13.49
N GLY A 131 4.47 16.71 14.74
CA GLY A 131 3.18 16.29 15.30
C GLY A 131 2.89 14.79 15.25
N LEU A 132 3.88 13.94 14.92
CA LEU A 132 3.74 12.50 15.11
C LEU A 132 3.88 12.15 16.60
N ASP A 133 2.82 11.62 17.21
CA ASP A 133 2.89 11.11 18.58
C ASP A 133 3.53 9.71 18.62
N VAL A 134 4.84 9.69 18.82
CA VAL A 134 5.65 8.46 18.89
C VAL A 134 5.48 7.73 20.22
N ALA A 135 5.06 8.43 21.29
CA ALA A 135 4.93 7.86 22.63
C ALA A 135 3.73 6.91 22.77
N GLY A 136 2.67 7.10 21.97
CA GLY A 136 1.51 6.22 21.94
C GLY A 136 1.74 4.86 21.27
N ALA A 137 2.74 4.74 20.38
CA ALA A 137 2.98 3.52 19.60
C ALA A 137 3.63 2.39 20.43
N GLU A 138 4.38 2.75 21.47
CA GLU A 138 5.08 1.79 22.34
C GLU A 138 4.13 1.10 23.34
N ALA A 139 3.01 1.76 23.70
CA ALA A 139 2.03 1.24 24.66
C ALA A 139 1.05 0.21 24.06
N ALA A 140 0.92 0.12 22.73
CA ALA A 140 0.00 -0.79 22.06
C ALA A 140 0.57 -2.21 21.83
N VAL A 141 1.88 -2.40 22.03
CA VAL A 141 2.55 -3.70 21.83
C VAL A 141 2.87 -4.33 23.19
N ALA A 142 1.84 -4.91 23.82
CA ALA A 142 2.10 -5.93 24.84
C ALA A 142 2.83 -7.12 24.17
N PRO A 143 3.88 -7.71 24.79
CA PRO A 143 4.66 -8.77 24.18
C PRO A 143 3.86 -10.06 24.16
N THR A 144 3.06 -10.28 23.10
CA THR A 144 2.75 -11.63 22.68
C THR A 144 4.02 -12.21 22.09
N ALA A 145 4.54 -13.24 22.77
CA ALA A 145 5.73 -13.99 22.40
C ALA A 145 5.79 -14.20 20.89
N ALA A 146 6.80 -13.57 20.27
CA ALA A 146 7.10 -13.74 18.87
C ALA A 146 7.40 -15.22 18.58
N PRO A 147 6.79 -15.85 17.57
CA PRO A 147 7.40 -17.04 17.00
C PRO A 147 8.74 -16.60 16.40
N VAL A 148 9.80 -17.30 16.81
CA VAL A 148 11.17 -17.18 16.32
C VAL A 148 11.16 -16.87 14.82
N ALA A 149 11.64 -15.68 14.46
CA ALA A 149 11.76 -15.24 13.08
C ALA A 149 12.70 -16.20 12.34
N GLU A 150 12.12 -17.16 11.63
CA GLU A 150 12.83 -17.94 10.64
C GLU A 150 13.32 -16.95 9.58
N SER A 151 14.64 -16.78 9.53
CA SER A 151 15.38 -15.95 8.59
C SER A 151 14.83 -16.18 7.18
N ARG A 152 13.92 -15.31 6.74
CA ARG A 152 13.36 -15.33 5.39
C ARG A 152 14.50 -14.99 4.47
N ARG A 153 14.88 -15.96 3.63
CA ARG A 153 15.97 -15.82 2.66
C ARG A 153 15.79 -14.51 1.89
N PRO A 154 16.87 -13.71 1.73
CA PRO A 154 16.82 -12.50 0.93
C PRO A 154 16.38 -12.87 -0.49
N MET A 155 15.48 -12.08 -1.08
CA MET A 155 15.11 -12.25 -2.48
C MET A 155 16.37 -12.13 -3.36
N PRO A 156 16.52 -12.98 -4.40
CA PRO A 156 17.62 -12.82 -5.32
C PRO A 156 17.52 -11.47 -6.03
N ALA A 157 18.66 -10.79 -6.16
CA ALA A 157 18.77 -9.52 -6.88
C ALA A 157 18.27 -9.69 -8.33
N VAL A 158 17.28 -8.88 -8.73
CA VAL A 158 16.68 -8.89 -10.07
C VAL A 158 17.59 -8.22 -11.12
N PHE A 159 18.74 -7.66 -10.72
CA PHE A 159 19.66 -7.00 -11.64
C PHE A 159 21.09 -7.55 -11.51
N GLY A 160 21.39 -8.58 -12.29
CA GLY A 160 22.76 -8.90 -12.66
C GLY A 160 23.17 -8.05 -13.87
N PRO A 161 24.27 -7.27 -13.81
CA PRO A 161 24.78 -6.59 -14.99
C PRO A 161 25.44 -7.65 -15.89
N GLY A 162 24.82 -8.00 -17.02
CA GLY A 162 25.54 -8.75 -18.06
C GLY A 162 24.82 -9.81 -18.89
N THR A 163 23.50 -10.00 -18.79
CA THR A 163 22.81 -11.04 -19.61
C THR A 163 21.68 -10.44 -20.45
N LEU A 164 22.05 -9.86 -21.58
CA LEU A 164 21.16 -9.79 -22.74
C LEU A 164 21.16 -11.18 -23.41
N PRO A 165 20.03 -11.92 -23.46
CA PRO A 165 19.96 -13.10 -24.30
C PRO A 165 19.94 -12.68 -25.77
N GLY A 166 21.07 -12.87 -26.44
CA GLY A 166 21.10 -13.40 -27.80
C GLY A 166 20.62 -12.46 -28.91
N GLY A 167 21.36 -11.38 -29.15
CA GLY A 167 21.53 -10.90 -30.52
C GLY A 167 22.38 -11.91 -31.30
N GLY A 168 21.81 -12.49 -32.36
CA GLY A 168 22.60 -13.13 -33.43
C GLY A 168 22.02 -14.40 -34.03
N ARG A 169 21.33 -14.25 -35.18
CA ARG A 169 21.82 -14.66 -36.52
C ARG A 169 20.66 -14.63 -37.52
N ILE A 170 20.67 -13.61 -38.38
CA ILE A 170 19.92 -13.60 -39.64
C ILE A 170 20.56 -14.65 -40.55
N ALA A 171 19.94 -15.82 -40.69
CA ALA A 171 20.30 -16.78 -41.72
C ALA A 171 19.47 -16.49 -42.98
N ARG A 172 20.06 -15.75 -43.91
CA ARG A 172 19.67 -15.78 -45.33
C ARG A 172 19.91 -17.20 -45.85
N ARG A 173 18.90 -17.87 -46.41
CA ARG A 173 19.12 -18.84 -47.49
C ARG A 173 18.10 -18.59 -48.60
N ARG A 174 18.68 -18.23 -49.74
CA ARG A 174 18.08 -17.88 -51.02
C ARG A 174 18.23 -19.11 -51.92
N GLY A 175 17.16 -19.46 -52.65
CA GLY A 175 17.18 -20.36 -53.83
C GLY A 175 17.24 -21.86 -53.51
N ASP A 176 16.25 -22.63 -53.97
CA ASP A 176 16.33 -23.13 -55.35
C ASP A 176 14.94 -23.39 -55.97
N LEU A 177 14.87 -23.03 -57.25
CA LEU A 177 13.85 -23.33 -58.25
C LEU A 177 14.19 -24.67 -58.92
N ALA A 178 13.17 -25.30 -59.52
CA ALA A 178 13.16 -26.50 -60.38
C ALA A 178 13.15 -27.85 -59.61
N ALA A 179 12.29 -28.83 -59.92
CA ALA A 179 11.52 -29.10 -61.13
C ALA A 179 10.12 -29.67 -60.81
#